data_AF-A0A3S1CYX8-F1
#
_entry.id   AF-A0A3S1CYX8-F1
#
_cell.length_a   1.000
_cell.length_b   1.000
_cell.length_c   1.000
_cell.angle_alpha   90.00
_cell.angle_beta   90.00
_cell.angle_gamma   90.00
#
_symmetry.space_group_name_H-M   'P 1'
#
loop_
_entity.id
_entity.type
_entity.pdbx_description
1 polymer ?
#
loop_
_entity_poly.entity_id
_entity_poly.type
_entity_poly.pdbx_seq_one_letter_code
_entity_poly.pdbx_strand_id
1 'polypeptide(L)'
;MKISQLVEQFLTELPIGCVLTEEQITRHLRDAVRQYCGYARLTSAQSLDTVHSDIYSSVAAAVDVDLTHSELAIIRPLWLLYNEYENATALEASRSQGADPYGRNTSESKQSILEYELSLPRLAFSYEVRSI
;
A
#
# COMPACT_ATOMS: atom_id res chain seq x y z
N MET A 1 8.44 -6.23 -9.97
CA MET A 1 8.70 -6.79 -8.64
C MET A 1 7.41 -7.38 -8.11
N LYS A 2 7.48 -8.60 -7.56
CA LYS A 2 6.31 -9.29 -7.03
C LYS A 2 5.91 -8.78 -5.66
N ILE A 3 4.63 -8.85 -5.32
CA ILE A 3 4.10 -8.45 -4.00
C ILE A 3 4.79 -9.25 -2.89
N SER A 4 4.94 -10.56 -3.06
CA SER A 4 5.62 -11.43 -2.08
C SER A 4 7.04 -10.96 -1.76
N GLN A 5 7.83 -10.69 -2.79
CA GLN A 5 9.22 -10.22 -2.68
C GLN A 5 9.32 -8.86 -1.97
N LEU A 6 8.35 -7.97 -2.20
CA LEU A 6 8.31 -6.66 -1.56
C LEU A 6 8.01 -6.78 -0.05
N VAL A 7 7.12 -7.70 0.33
CA VAL A 7 6.83 -7.97 1.74
C VAL A 7 8.05 -8.60 2.43
N GLU A 8 8.68 -9.60 1.80
CA GLU A 8 9.91 -10.22 2.32
C GLU A 8 11.03 -9.19 2.52
N GLN A 9 11.20 -8.27 1.56
CA GLN A 9 12.19 -7.20 1.69
C GLN A 9 11.85 -6.28 2.88
N PHE A 10 10.60 -5.88 3.03
CA PHE A 10 10.16 -5.03 4.14
C PHE A 10 10.34 -5.72 5.50
N LEU A 11 10.07 -7.02 5.57
CA LEU A 11 10.29 -7.83 6.77
C LEU A 11 11.78 -8.00 7.10
N THR A 12 12.66 -8.00 6.08
CA THR A 12 14.11 -8.06 6.31
C THR A 12 14.66 -6.75 6.86
N GLU A 13 14.11 -5.62 6.41
CA GLU A 13 14.50 -4.26 6.84
C GLU A 13 13.78 -3.77 8.11
N LEU A 14 12.90 -4.61 8.67
CA LEU A 14 11.87 -4.33 9.69
C LEU A 14 12.16 -3.08 10.56
N PRO A 15 11.37 -2.01 10.43
CA PRO A 15 11.60 -0.80 11.21
C PRO A 15 11.36 -1.06 12.71
N ILE A 16 12.17 -0.40 13.55
CA ILE A 16 12.09 -0.54 15.02
C ILE A 16 10.67 -0.23 15.49
N GLY A 17 10.11 -1.12 16.32
CA GLY A 17 8.77 -0.93 16.89
C GLY A 17 7.62 -1.30 15.96
N CYS A 18 7.88 -1.98 14.83
CA CYS A 18 6.83 -2.61 14.04
C CYS A 18 6.34 -3.89 14.75
N VAL A 19 5.06 -3.90 15.11
CA VAL A 19 4.39 -5.05 15.75
C VAL A 19 3.44 -5.81 14.81
N LEU A 20 3.51 -5.50 13.52
CA LEU A 20 2.64 -6.09 12.50
C LEU A 20 3.12 -7.48 12.07
N THR A 21 2.17 -8.36 11.77
CA THR A 21 2.43 -9.65 11.16
C THR A 21 2.62 -9.53 9.65
N GLU A 22 3.25 -10.54 9.05
CA GLU A 22 3.39 -10.64 7.60
C GLU A 22 2.03 -10.58 6.87
N GLU A 23 1.00 -11.19 7.44
CA GLU A 23 -0.36 -11.17 6.88
C GLU A 23 -0.93 -9.75 6.84
N GLN A 24 -0.73 -8.97 7.90
CA GLN A 24 -1.16 -7.57 7.96
C GLN A 24 -0.43 -6.72 6.93
N ILE A 25 0.90 -6.85 6.85
CA ILE A 25 1.74 -6.10 5.91
C ILE A 25 1.36 -6.43 4.45
N THR A 26 1.11 -7.71 4.16
CA THR A 26 0.66 -8.17 2.83
C THR A 26 -0.71 -7.61 2.48
N ARG A 27 -1.64 -7.62 3.44
CA ARG A 27 -2.99 -7.04 3.27
C ARG A 27 -2.90 -5.54 2.95
N HIS A 28 -2.09 -4.79 3.70
CA HIS A 28 -1.91 -3.37 3.44
C HIS A 28 -1.33 -3.07 2.07
N LEU A 29 -0.37 -3.87 1.60
CA LEU A 29 0.17 -3.71 0.26
C LEU A 29 -0.92 -3.94 -0.80
N ARG A 30 -1.76 -4.97 -0.62
CA ARG A 30 -2.88 -5.25 -1.53
C ARG A 30 -3.92 -4.12 -1.53
N ASP A 31 -4.24 -3.58 -0.36
CA ASP A 31 -5.18 -2.47 -0.24
C ASP A 31 -4.62 -1.19 -0.92
N ALA A 32 -3.32 -0.91 -0.77
CA ALA A 32 -2.66 0.20 -1.47
C ALA A 32 -2.63 0.00 -3.00
N VAL A 33 -2.32 -1.22 -3.47
CA VAL A 33 -2.39 -1.58 -4.90
C VAL A 33 -3.82 -1.38 -5.42
N ARG A 34 -4.83 -1.82 -4.67
CA ARG A 34 -6.24 -1.64 -5.04
C ARG A 34 -6.60 -0.16 -5.18
N GLN A 35 -6.14 0.67 -4.24
CA GLN A 35 -6.41 2.10 -4.30
C GLN A 35 -5.79 2.74 -5.54
N TYR A 36 -4.57 2.36 -5.91
CA TYR A 36 -3.95 2.77 -7.17
C TYR A 36 -4.75 2.27 -8.39
N CYS A 37 -5.22 1.03 -8.35
CA CYS A 37 -6.01 0.42 -9.43
C CYS A 37 -7.38 1.09 -9.66
N GLY A 38 -7.87 1.86 -8.69
CA GLY A 38 -9.05 2.71 -8.87
C GLY A 38 -8.85 3.85 -9.87
N TYR A 39 -7.61 4.24 -10.14
CA TYR A 39 -7.28 5.37 -11.01
C TYR A 39 -6.48 4.98 -12.25
N ALA A 40 -5.61 3.98 -12.16
CA ALA A 40 -4.79 3.51 -13.27
C ALA A 40 -4.81 1.98 -13.35
N ARG A 41 -4.64 1.45 -14.56
CA ARG A 41 -4.56 0.00 -14.78
C ARG A 41 -3.12 -0.47 -14.63
N LEU A 42 -2.89 -1.54 -13.87
CA LEU A 42 -1.57 -2.16 -13.78
C LEU A 42 -1.12 -2.67 -15.15
N THR A 43 0.16 -2.46 -15.45
CA THR A 43 0.81 -2.90 -16.68
C THR A 43 0.73 -4.42 -16.82
N SER A 44 0.94 -5.15 -15.71
CA SER A 44 0.79 -6.61 -15.64
C SER A 44 -0.65 -7.10 -15.85
N ALA A 45 -1.64 -6.22 -15.68
CA ALA A 45 -3.06 -6.53 -15.87
C ALA A 45 -3.60 -6.07 -17.24
N GLN A 46 -2.79 -5.50 -18.15
CA GLN A 46 -3.23 -4.99 -19.46
C GLN A 46 -3.75 -6.08 -20.42
N SER A 47 -3.43 -7.36 -20.19
CA SER A 47 -3.82 -8.48 -21.06
C SER A 47 -5.23 -9.05 -20.81
N LEU A 48 -5.97 -8.56 -19.81
CA LEU A 48 -7.30 -9.06 -19.45
C LEU A 48 -8.38 -8.03 -19.77
N ASP A 49 -9.12 -8.21 -20.86
CA ASP A 49 -10.11 -7.25 -21.42
C ASP A 49 -11.36 -7.00 -20.54
N THR A 50 -11.31 -7.39 -19.26
CA THR A 50 -12.36 -7.13 -18.28
C THR A 50 -12.15 -5.78 -17.60
N VAL A 51 -13.14 -4.90 -17.81
CA VAL A 51 -13.24 -3.51 -17.30
C VAL A 51 -13.16 -3.39 -15.76
N HIS A 52 -13.21 -4.52 -15.06
CA HIS A 52 -12.96 -4.62 -13.63
C HIS A 52 -11.86 -5.64 -13.41
N SER A 53 -10.62 -5.19 -13.16
CA SER A 53 -9.57 -6.07 -12.67
C SER A 53 -9.95 -6.48 -11.25
N ASP A 54 -10.63 -7.62 -11.13
CA ASP A 54 -11.02 -8.23 -9.85
C ASP A 54 -9.76 -8.73 -9.12
N ILE A 55 -8.98 -7.79 -8.57
CA ILE A 55 -7.88 -8.06 -7.63
C ILE A 55 -8.45 -8.76 -6.37
N TYR A 56 -9.77 -8.67 -6.16
CA TYR A 56 -10.52 -9.26 -5.05
C TYR A 56 -11.52 -10.36 -5.45
N SER A 57 -11.42 -10.96 -6.66
CA SER A 57 -12.02 -12.30 -6.79
C SER A 57 -11.41 -13.15 -5.68
N SER A 58 -12.20 -13.84 -4.87
CA SER A 58 -11.74 -14.56 -3.66
C SER A 58 -10.69 -15.65 -3.95
N VAL A 59 -10.39 -15.90 -5.23
CA VAL A 59 -9.30 -16.75 -5.75
C VAL A 59 -7.97 -15.98 -5.94
N ALA A 60 -8.01 -14.64 -6.01
CA ALA A 60 -6.88 -13.74 -6.29
C ALA A 60 -6.02 -13.36 -5.07
N ALA A 61 -6.42 -13.75 -3.85
CA ALA A 61 -5.55 -13.63 -2.67
C ALA A 61 -4.26 -14.49 -2.79
N ALA A 62 -4.17 -15.35 -3.79
CA ALA A 62 -2.97 -16.13 -4.14
C ALA A 62 -2.23 -15.60 -5.39
N VAL A 63 -2.74 -14.57 -6.07
CA VAL A 63 -2.11 -14.06 -7.30
C VAL A 63 -1.04 -13.05 -6.92
N ASP A 64 0.21 -13.47 -7.06
CA ASP A 64 1.36 -12.63 -6.85
C ASP A 64 1.53 -11.69 -8.05
N VAL A 65 1.03 -10.47 -7.90
CA VAL A 65 1.00 -9.46 -8.96
C VAL A 65 2.38 -8.85 -9.15
N ASP A 66 2.77 -8.68 -10.41
CA ASP A 66 4.01 -7.99 -10.75
C ASP A 66 3.79 -6.48 -10.88
N LEU A 67 4.55 -5.70 -10.11
CA LEU A 67 4.53 -4.23 -10.11
C LEU A 67 5.78 -3.69 -10.79
N THR A 68 5.60 -2.77 -11.73
CA THR A 68 6.70 -2.01 -12.33
C THR A 68 7.29 -1.03 -11.31
N HIS A 69 8.51 -0.55 -11.56
CA HIS A 69 9.17 0.40 -10.65
C HIS A 69 8.40 1.72 -10.53
N SER A 70 7.78 2.18 -11.62
CA SER A 70 6.95 3.38 -11.66
C SER A 70 5.65 3.22 -10.85
N GLU A 71 4.97 2.07 -10.97
CA GLU A 71 3.77 1.78 -10.18
C GLU A 71 4.13 1.68 -8.69
N LEU A 72 5.23 0.98 -8.38
CA LEU A 72 5.72 0.85 -7.01
C LEU A 72 6.07 2.21 -6.39
N ALA A 73 6.64 3.15 -7.14
CA ALA A 73 6.96 4.48 -6.64
C ALA A 73 5.71 5.27 -6.17
N ILE A 74 4.55 4.98 -6.76
CA ILE A 74 3.26 5.60 -6.39
C ILE A 74 2.55 4.79 -5.28
N ILE A 75 2.64 3.47 -5.32
CA ILE A 75 1.95 2.60 -4.34
C ILE A 75 2.68 2.58 -3.00
N ARG A 76 4.02 2.60 -3.00
CA ARG A 76 4.85 2.41 -1.80
C ARG A 76 4.57 3.42 -0.69
N PRO A 77 4.44 4.74 -0.94
CA PRO A 77 4.15 5.69 0.13
C PRO A 77 2.83 5.39 0.84
N LEU A 78 1.78 5.04 0.08
CA LEU A 78 0.48 4.68 0.65
C LEU A 78 0.55 3.39 1.46
N TRP A 79 1.27 2.38 0.97
CA TRP A 79 1.49 1.14 1.69
C TRP A 79 2.19 1.36 3.04
N LEU A 80 3.25 2.18 3.05
CA LEU A 80 3.97 2.52 4.29
C LEU A 80 3.06 3.27 5.27
N LEU A 81 2.22 4.18 4.79
CA LEU A 81 1.26 4.91 5.63
C LEU A 81 0.19 3.98 6.23
N TYR A 82 -0.28 2.97 5.50
CA TYR A 82 -1.20 1.96 6.03
C TYR A 82 -0.54 1.11 7.13
N ASN A 83 0.71 0.68 6.92
CA ASN A 83 1.48 -0.02 7.95
C ASN A 83 1.70 0.88 9.18
N GLU A 84 2.07 2.14 8.99
CA GLU A 84 2.29 3.09 10.07
C GLU A 84 1.00 3.33 10.88
N TYR A 85 -0.14 3.50 10.21
CA TYR A 85 -1.43 3.68 10.85
C TYR A 85 -1.84 2.46 11.72
N GLU A 86 -1.73 1.24 11.19
CA GLU A 86 -2.07 0.04 11.96
C GLU A 86 -1.08 -0.19 13.11
N ASN A 87 0.21 0.07 12.87
CA ASN A 87 1.23 -0.03 13.91
C ASN A 87 0.99 0.98 15.05
N ALA A 88 0.68 2.23 14.72
CA ALA A 88 0.32 3.26 15.70
C ALA A 88 -0.95 2.87 16.47
N THR A 89 -1.95 2.28 15.81
CA THR A 89 -3.18 1.80 16.45
C THR A 89 -2.90 0.70 17.46
N ALA A 90 -2.03 -0.25 17.11
CA ALA A 90 -1.62 -1.33 18.00
C ALA A 90 -0.82 -0.81 19.22
N LEU A 91 0.08 0.15 19.01
CA LEU A 91 0.86 0.77 20.10
C LEU A 91 -0.04 1.61 21.02
N GLU A 92 -0.98 2.38 20.46
CA GLU A 92 -1.94 3.16 21.24
C GLU A 92 -2.84 2.27 22.10
N ALA A 93 -3.31 1.13 21.57
CA ALA A 93 -4.06 0.14 22.34
C ALA A 93 -3.23 -0.44 23.51
N SER A 94 -1.93 -0.60 23.29
CA SER A 94 -0.98 -1.12 24.27
C SER A 94 -0.60 -0.12 25.37
N ARG A 95 -1.01 1.16 25.26
CA ARG A 95 -0.81 2.17 26.33
C ARG A 95 -1.42 1.76 27.66
N SER A 96 -2.54 1.04 27.62
CA SER A 96 -3.19 0.49 28.80
C SER A 96 -2.29 -0.48 29.60
N GLN A 97 -1.26 -1.03 28.96
CA GLN A 97 -0.30 -1.97 29.53
C GLN A 97 1.05 -1.31 29.88
N GLY A 98 1.12 0.03 29.82
CA GLY A 98 2.32 0.79 30.15
C GLY A 98 3.35 0.90 29.02
N ALA A 99 3.02 0.46 27.81
CA ALA A 99 3.84 0.71 26.63
C ALA A 99 3.65 2.16 26.15
N ASP A 100 4.75 2.90 25.97
CA ASP A 100 4.69 4.27 25.44
C ASP A 100 4.74 4.22 23.91
N PRO A 101 3.76 4.79 23.18
CA PRO A 101 3.77 4.81 21.73
C PRO A 101 4.98 5.59 21.22
N TYR A 102 5.65 4.99 20.25
CA TYR A 102 6.80 5.58 19.57
C TYR A 102 6.41 5.93 18.13
N GLY A 103 6.89 7.07 17.62
CA GLY A 103 6.62 7.54 16.26
C GLY A 103 5.43 8.49 16.15
N ARG A 104 4.84 8.59 14.95
CA ARG A 104 3.65 9.40 14.69
C ARG A 104 2.42 8.77 15.32
N ASN A 105 1.47 9.61 15.74
CA ASN A 105 0.22 9.11 16.30
C ASN A 105 -0.76 8.65 15.21
N THR A 106 -1.84 7.97 15.62
CA THR A 106 -2.86 7.46 14.67
C THR A 106 -3.54 8.57 13.88
N SER A 107 -3.73 9.75 14.48
CA SER A 107 -4.41 10.88 13.85
C SER A 107 -3.57 11.52 12.73
N GLU A 108 -2.27 11.70 12.98
CA GLU A 108 -1.30 12.23 12.00
C GLU A 108 -1.14 11.28 10.81
N SER A 109 -1.06 9.98 11.09
CA SER A 109 -0.94 8.93 10.07
C SER A 109 -2.19 8.92 9.18
N LYS A 110 -3.38 8.97 9.80
CA LYS A 110 -4.66 9.04 9.09
C LYS A 110 -4.80 10.30 8.24
N GLN A 111 -4.36 11.46 8.74
CA GLN A 111 -4.38 12.68 7.95
C GLN A 111 -3.45 12.57 6.73
N SER A 112 -2.24 12.02 6.91
CA SER A 112 -1.28 11.81 5.83
C SER A 112 -1.83 10.84 4.76
N ILE A 113 -2.56 9.79 5.16
CA ILE A 113 -3.27 8.89 4.24
C ILE A 113 -4.26 9.67 3.38
N LEU A 114 -5.13 10.47 4.01
CA LEU A 114 -6.14 11.23 3.29
C LEU A 114 -5.51 12.23 2.31
N GLU A 115 -4.47 12.94 2.74
CA GLU A 115 -3.72 13.86 1.89
C GLU A 115 -3.09 13.13 0.69
N TYR A 116 -2.52 11.95 0.91
CA TYR A 116 -1.94 11.16 -0.17
C TYR A 116 -3.00 10.64 -1.14
N GLU A 117 -4.11 10.10 -0.63
CA GLU A 117 -5.25 9.62 -1.43
C GLU A 117 -5.84 10.73 -2.31
N LEU A 118 -5.91 11.97 -1.80
CA LEU A 118 -6.34 13.14 -2.59
C LEU A 118 -5.37 13.46 -3.74
N SER A 119 -4.06 13.22 -3.54
CA SER A 119 -3.04 13.46 -4.56
C SER A 119 -2.92 12.33 -5.59
N LEU A 120 -3.37 11.13 -5.24
CA LEU A 120 -3.21 9.89 -5.99
C LEU A 120 -3.75 9.96 -7.43
N PRO A 121 -4.94 10.53 -7.71
CA PRO A 121 -5.43 10.68 -9.08
C PRO A 121 -4.44 11.45 -9.98
N ARG A 122 -3.82 12.50 -9.44
CA ARG A 122 -2.85 13.33 -10.19
C ARG A 122 -1.55 12.58 -10.46
N LEU A 123 -1.14 11.68 -9.57
CA LEU A 123 0.08 10.90 -9.70
C LEU A 123 -0.10 9.68 -10.61
N ALA A 124 -1.28 9.06 -10.57
CA ALA A 124 -1.61 7.87 -11.35
C ALA A 124 -1.88 8.16 -12.83
N PHE A 125 -2.49 9.31 -13.14
CA PHE A 125 -2.69 9.73 -14.52
C PHE A 125 -1.42 10.35 -15.10
N SER A 126 -0.81 9.66 -16.07
CA SER A 126 0.20 10.24 -16.96
C SER A 126 -0.35 10.24 -18.39
N TYR A 127 -0.22 11.37 -19.09
CA TYR A 127 -0.43 11.45 -20.53
C TYR A 127 0.85 11.94 -21.18
N GLU A 128 1.17 11.36 -22.34
CA GLU A 128 2.27 11.85 -23.17
C GLU A 128 1.87 13.22 -23.74
N VAL A 129 2.61 14.27 -23.38
CA VAL A 129 2.45 15.59 -24.03
C VAL A 129 3.08 15.47 -25.42
N ARG A 130 2.27 15.09 -26.41
CA ARG A 130 2.71 15.12 -27.80
C ARG A 130 2.56 16.56 -28.31
N SER A 131 3.68 17.28 -28.42
CA SER A 131 3.69 18.57 -29.12
C SER A 131 3.39 18.34 -30.60
N ILE A 132 2.42 19.07 -31.14
CA ILE A 132 2.10 19.10 -32.57
C ILE A 132 3.24 19.68 -33.41
#